data_AF-A0A7V6B5E7-F1
#
_entry.id   AF-A0A7V6B5E7-F1
#
_cell.length_a   1.000
_cell.length_b   1.000
_cell.length_c   1.000
_cell.angle_alpha   90.00
_cell.angle_beta   90.00
_cell.angle_gamma   90.00
#
_symmetry.space_group_name_H-M   'P 1'
#
loop_
_entity.id
_entity.type
_entity.pdbx_description
1 polymer ?
#
loop_
_entity_poly.entity_id
_entity_poly.type
_entity_poly.pdbx_seq_one_letter_code
_entity_poly.pdbx_strand_id
1 'polypeptide(L)'
;TGTRVSYLLSLKAVQSQAVGPVVINEIYYDGPGADSDDVFIEIYGPPGTSLDDYVLRAINGNGGGIYAEIPLSSYSIGPSGFLVIGTPESAASVGAQVVSRLADLQNGPDNLILLKGSQVVDAVGYGQFQSSDVFKGEGQPAPGAPPGKSISRDANHTDTNNNAADFKVSNPTPGR
;
A
#
# COMPACT_ATOMS: atom_id res chain seq x y z
N THR A 1 -8.80 -67.52 4.61
CA THR A 1 -7.95 -66.91 3.57
C THR A 1 -8.54 -65.56 3.20
N GLY A 2 -8.14 -64.50 3.90
CA GLY A 2 -8.67 -63.15 3.68
C GLY A 2 -7.56 -62.22 3.19
N THR A 3 -7.57 -61.90 1.91
CA THR A 3 -6.63 -60.96 1.29
C THR A 3 -7.07 -59.53 1.62
N ARG A 4 -6.21 -58.76 2.28
CA ARG A 4 -6.39 -57.31 2.43
C ARG A 4 -5.72 -56.61 1.26
N VAL A 5 -6.51 -55.87 0.48
CA VAL A 5 -6.01 -54.95 -0.55
C VAL A 5 -5.82 -53.59 0.11
N SER A 6 -4.60 -53.09 0.12
CA SER A 6 -4.28 -51.75 0.61
C SER A 6 -4.19 -50.79 -0.59
N TYR A 7 -5.10 -49.83 -0.66
CA TYR A 7 -4.99 -48.70 -1.57
C TYR A 7 -4.26 -47.57 -0.85
N LEU A 8 -3.06 -47.22 -1.32
CA LEU A 8 -2.36 -46.02 -0.89
C LEU A 8 -2.90 -44.84 -1.71
N LEU A 9 -3.75 -44.01 -1.09
CA LEU A 9 -4.05 -42.68 -1.62
C LEU A 9 -2.86 -41.77 -1.33
N SER A 10 -2.12 -41.40 -2.37
CA SER A 10 -1.14 -40.32 -2.29
C SER A 10 -1.88 -38.98 -2.39
N LEU A 11 -2.10 -38.29 -1.26
CA LEU A 11 -2.47 -36.88 -1.30
C LEU A 11 -1.25 -36.08 -1.77
N LYS A 12 -1.29 -35.59 -3.01
CA LYS A 12 -0.44 -34.46 -3.38
C LYS A 12 -0.96 -33.24 -2.63
N ALA A 13 -0.17 -32.71 -1.70
CA ALA A 13 -0.44 -31.40 -1.14
C ALA A 13 -0.44 -30.40 -2.31
N VAL A 14 -1.60 -29.82 -2.61
CA VAL A 14 -1.64 -28.57 -3.37
C VAL A 14 -1.15 -27.54 -2.37
N GLN A 15 0.07 -27.03 -2.56
CA GLN A 15 0.48 -25.79 -1.90
C GLN A 15 -0.50 -24.73 -2.39
N SER A 16 -1.44 -24.33 -1.53
CA SER A 16 -2.10 -23.05 -1.69
C SER A 16 -0.97 -22.02 -1.72
N GLN A 17 -0.81 -21.30 -2.84
CA GLN A 17 -0.16 -20.01 -2.73
C GLN A 17 -0.91 -19.28 -1.62
N ALA A 18 -0.20 -18.82 -0.61
CA ALA A 18 -0.79 -17.90 0.34
C ALA A 18 -1.25 -16.70 -0.49
N VAL A 19 -2.55 -16.46 -0.49
CA VAL A 19 -3.12 -15.21 -0.97
C VAL A 19 -2.56 -14.15 -0.02
N GLY A 20 -1.57 -13.37 -0.49
CA GLY A 20 -0.94 -12.33 0.33
C GLY A 20 -1.95 -11.29 0.79
N PRO A 21 -1.74 -10.62 1.94
CA PRO A 21 -2.62 -9.55 2.40
C PRO A 21 -2.62 -8.37 1.42
N VAL A 22 -3.65 -7.52 1.49
CA VAL A 22 -3.65 -6.22 0.78
C VAL A 22 -2.66 -5.31 1.51
N VAL A 23 -1.72 -4.72 0.77
CA VAL A 23 -0.66 -3.87 1.31
C VAL A 23 -0.61 -2.55 0.56
N ILE A 24 -0.09 -1.51 1.22
CA ILE A 24 0.38 -0.29 0.59
C ILE A 24 1.66 -0.65 -0.16
N ASN A 25 1.70 -0.40 -1.47
CA ASN A 25 2.80 -0.84 -2.32
C ASN A 25 3.75 0.30 -2.70
N GLU A 26 3.18 1.43 -3.13
CA GLU A 26 3.95 2.57 -3.60
C GLU A 26 3.26 3.87 -3.21
N ILE A 27 4.05 4.86 -2.81
CA ILE A 27 3.56 6.21 -2.52
C ILE A 27 4.47 7.19 -3.26
N TYR A 28 3.86 7.98 -4.15
CA TYR A 28 4.52 9.10 -4.79
C TYR A 28 3.82 10.38 -4.36
N TYR A 29 4.39 11.05 -3.36
CA TYR A 29 3.78 12.19 -2.68
C TYR A 29 4.42 13.55 -3.02
N ASP A 30 5.57 13.56 -3.70
CA ASP A 30 6.35 14.79 -3.97
C ASP A 30 6.65 14.92 -5.47
N GLY A 31 5.66 15.40 -6.23
CA GLY A 31 5.81 15.69 -7.65
C GLY A 31 6.78 16.85 -7.92
N PRO A 32 7.50 16.88 -9.05
CA PRO A 32 8.35 18.03 -9.38
C PRO A 32 7.51 19.27 -9.70
N GLY A 33 7.75 20.37 -8.99
CA GLY A 33 7.06 21.64 -9.21
C GLY A 33 6.06 21.97 -8.11
N ALA A 34 5.17 22.93 -8.36
CA ALA A 34 4.12 23.33 -7.41
C ALA A 34 2.79 22.61 -7.65
N ASP A 35 2.62 21.98 -8.82
CA ASP A 35 1.38 21.33 -9.23
C ASP A 35 1.44 19.82 -8.90
N SER A 36 0.37 19.29 -8.29
CA SER A 36 0.21 17.90 -7.84
C SER A 36 -0.09 16.94 -9.00
N ASP A 37 0.51 17.16 -10.15
CA ASP A 37 0.07 16.59 -11.43
C ASP A 37 0.46 15.12 -11.62
N ASP A 38 1.33 14.59 -10.76
CA ASP A 38 1.85 13.22 -10.92
C ASP A 38 1.74 12.35 -9.66
N VAL A 39 1.21 12.85 -8.53
CA VAL A 39 1.20 12.12 -7.24
C VAL A 39 0.17 11.00 -7.20
N PHE A 40 0.49 9.90 -6.49
CA PHE A 40 -0.44 8.78 -6.31
C PHE A 40 -0.12 7.93 -5.08
N ILE A 41 -1.11 7.12 -4.71
CA ILE A 41 -0.99 6.01 -3.77
C ILE A 41 -1.33 4.73 -4.52
N GLU A 42 -0.55 3.67 -4.32
CA GLU A 42 -0.83 2.35 -4.87
C GLU A 42 -0.95 1.32 -3.76
N ILE A 43 -1.96 0.47 -3.89
CA ILE A 43 -2.10 -0.74 -3.07
C ILE A 43 -1.95 -1.98 -3.96
N TYR A 44 -1.31 -3.01 -3.39
CA TYR A 44 -1.15 -4.31 -4.01
C TYR A 44 -1.94 -5.37 -3.24
N GLY A 45 -2.47 -6.35 -3.95
CA GLY A 45 -3.09 -7.50 -3.34
C GLY A 45 -3.55 -8.54 -4.36
N PRO A 46 -4.26 -9.57 -3.90
CA PRO A 46 -4.81 -10.59 -4.78
C PRO A 46 -5.85 -9.98 -5.74
N PRO A 47 -5.77 -10.26 -7.06
CA PRO A 47 -6.75 -9.76 -8.03
C PRO A 47 -8.20 -10.08 -7.65
N GLY A 48 -9.06 -9.07 -7.78
CA GLY A 48 -10.49 -9.18 -7.47
C GLY A 48 -10.83 -9.12 -5.98
N THR A 49 -9.85 -8.90 -5.09
CA THR A 49 -10.12 -8.68 -3.66
C THR A 49 -11.02 -7.46 -3.49
N SER A 50 -12.22 -7.64 -2.91
CA SER A 50 -13.09 -6.52 -2.56
C SER A 50 -12.45 -5.67 -1.45
N LEU A 51 -12.54 -4.36 -1.63
CA LEU A 51 -12.08 -3.35 -0.68
C LEU A 51 -13.24 -2.70 0.08
N ASP A 52 -14.38 -3.39 0.16
CA ASP A 52 -15.45 -3.00 1.06
C ASP A 52 -14.95 -2.93 2.51
N ASP A 53 -15.34 -1.86 3.19
CA ASP A 53 -14.89 -1.45 4.53
C ASP A 53 -13.41 -1.06 4.63
N TYR A 54 -12.67 -0.98 3.51
CA TYR A 54 -11.31 -0.45 3.53
C TYR A 54 -11.28 1.08 3.44
N VAL A 55 -10.32 1.66 4.16
CA VAL A 55 -10.04 3.11 4.15
C VAL A 55 -8.53 3.32 4.18
N LEU A 56 -8.03 4.21 3.33
CA LEU A 56 -6.70 4.80 3.49
C LEU A 56 -6.82 6.04 4.38
N ARG A 57 -6.03 6.11 5.44
CA ARG A 57 -6.02 7.22 6.39
C ARG A 57 -4.63 7.82 6.49
N ALA A 58 -4.49 9.09 6.14
CA ALA A 58 -3.24 9.81 6.28
C ALA A 58 -3.20 10.61 7.60
N ILE A 59 -2.07 10.52 8.29
CA ILE A 59 -1.86 11.10 9.62
C ILE A 59 -0.57 11.92 9.59
N ASN A 60 -0.69 13.19 9.98
CA ASN A 60 0.42 14.12 10.04
C ASN A 60 1.42 13.66 11.12
N GLY A 61 2.69 13.49 10.77
CA GLY A 61 3.72 13.17 11.76
C GLY A 61 3.92 14.31 12.75
N ASN A 62 3.71 15.56 12.34
CA ASN A 62 3.65 16.69 13.27
C ASN A 62 2.27 16.76 13.95
N GLY A 63 2.22 16.36 15.23
CA GLY A 63 1.02 16.48 16.07
C GLY A 63 -0.01 15.35 15.93
N GLY A 64 0.12 14.46 14.94
CA GLY A 64 -0.70 13.23 14.85
C GLY A 64 -2.13 13.44 14.36
N GLY A 65 -2.42 14.59 13.73
CA GLY A 65 -3.75 14.88 13.19
C GLY A 65 -4.05 14.07 11.92
N ILE A 66 -5.26 13.49 11.85
CA ILE A 66 -5.76 12.90 10.59
C ILE A 66 -6.08 14.05 9.63
N TYR A 67 -5.53 14.02 8.42
CA TYR A 67 -5.75 15.06 7.41
C TYR A 67 -6.40 14.55 6.12
N ALA A 68 -6.41 13.23 5.89
CA ALA A 68 -7.08 12.62 4.76
C ALA A 68 -7.64 11.24 5.13
N GLU A 69 -8.84 10.96 4.62
CA GLU A 69 -9.44 9.62 4.62
C GLU A 69 -10.04 9.34 3.24
N ILE A 70 -9.60 8.26 2.60
CA ILE A 70 -10.07 7.83 1.27
C ILE A 70 -10.76 6.48 1.45
N PRO A 71 -12.11 6.44 1.45
CA PRO A 71 -12.84 5.18 1.48
C PRO A 71 -12.64 4.43 0.16
N LEU A 72 -12.42 3.12 0.25
CA LEU A 72 -12.22 2.24 -0.90
C LEU A 72 -13.40 1.28 -1.13
N SER A 73 -14.50 1.46 -0.38
CA SER A 73 -15.73 0.70 -0.58
C SER A 73 -16.19 0.79 -2.03
N SER A 74 -16.74 -0.30 -2.57
CA SER A 74 -17.09 -0.51 -3.98
C SER A 74 -15.93 -0.66 -4.98
N TYR A 75 -14.68 -0.51 -4.53
CA TYR A 75 -13.51 -0.86 -5.35
C TYR A 75 -13.04 -2.28 -5.07
N SER A 76 -12.24 -2.80 -6.00
CA SER A 76 -11.54 -4.08 -5.83
C SER A 76 -10.15 -3.97 -6.43
N ILE A 77 -9.23 -4.80 -5.94
CA ILE A 77 -7.90 -4.92 -6.53
C ILE A 77 -8.04 -5.35 -7.99
N GLY A 78 -7.37 -4.63 -8.89
CA GLY A 78 -7.46 -4.87 -10.33
C GLY A 78 -6.88 -6.23 -10.76
N PRO A 79 -7.10 -6.64 -12.02
CA PRO A 79 -6.63 -7.92 -12.54
C PRO A 79 -5.09 -8.06 -12.52
N SER A 80 -4.35 -6.94 -12.51
CA SER A 80 -2.89 -6.90 -12.38
C SER A 80 -2.38 -7.08 -10.95
N GLY A 81 -3.28 -7.07 -9.95
CA GLY A 81 -2.91 -7.07 -8.53
C GLY A 81 -2.78 -5.68 -7.91
N PHE A 82 -3.02 -4.61 -8.68
CA PHE A 82 -2.88 -3.22 -8.21
C PHE A 82 -4.21 -2.48 -8.21
N LEU A 83 -4.32 -1.50 -7.30
CA LEU A 83 -5.27 -0.40 -7.37
C LEU A 83 -4.50 0.90 -7.12
N VAL A 84 -4.56 1.81 -8.08
CA VAL A 84 -3.92 3.12 -8.07
C VAL A 84 -4.97 4.18 -7.75
N ILE A 85 -4.63 5.02 -6.77
CA ILE A 85 -5.39 6.17 -6.32
C ILE A 85 -4.61 7.43 -6.72
N GLY A 86 -5.20 8.29 -7.55
CA GLY A 86 -4.58 9.53 -8.00
C GLY A 86 -5.44 10.75 -7.71
N THR A 87 -4.84 11.93 -7.77
CA THR A 87 -5.55 13.21 -7.83
C THR A 87 -6.31 13.36 -9.17
N PRO A 88 -7.30 14.26 -9.29
CA PRO A 88 -7.92 14.57 -10.58
C PRO A 88 -6.91 14.94 -11.67
N GLU A 89 -5.82 15.60 -11.29
CA GLU A 89 -4.77 16.08 -12.18
C GLU A 89 -3.84 14.93 -12.65
N SER A 90 -3.50 14.00 -11.75
CA SER A 90 -2.65 12.83 -12.05
C SER A 90 -3.40 11.61 -12.60
N ALA A 91 -4.73 11.54 -12.43
CA ALA A 91 -5.51 10.33 -12.69
C ALA A 91 -5.24 9.70 -14.07
N ALA A 92 -5.11 10.54 -15.10
CA ALA A 92 -4.84 10.06 -16.46
C ALA A 92 -3.40 9.56 -16.65
N SER A 93 -2.41 10.26 -16.09
CA SER A 93 -0.98 9.91 -16.25
C SER A 93 -0.61 8.65 -15.47
N VAL A 94 -1.20 8.45 -14.29
CA VAL A 94 -0.93 7.29 -13.41
C VAL A 94 -1.91 6.13 -13.64
N GLY A 95 -2.93 6.31 -14.50
CA GLY A 95 -3.94 5.29 -14.76
C GLY A 95 -4.81 4.96 -13.52
N ALA A 96 -5.15 5.97 -12.73
CA ALA A 96 -5.87 5.79 -11.47
C ALA A 96 -7.26 5.18 -11.67
N GLN A 97 -7.61 4.21 -10.82
CA GLN A 97 -8.97 3.66 -10.75
C GLN A 97 -9.80 4.39 -9.68
N VAL A 98 -9.16 4.99 -8.68
CA VAL A 98 -9.78 5.86 -7.69
C VAL A 98 -9.26 7.28 -7.88
N VAL A 99 -10.15 8.25 -8.01
CA VAL A 99 -9.79 9.66 -8.19
C VAL A 99 -10.19 10.44 -6.94
N SER A 100 -9.19 10.98 -6.22
CA SER A 100 -9.39 11.76 -5.01
C SER A 100 -8.28 12.78 -4.82
N ARG A 101 -8.63 14.04 -4.55
CA ARG A 101 -7.64 15.08 -4.18
C ARG A 101 -6.87 14.74 -2.91
N LEU A 102 -7.42 13.87 -2.07
CA LEU A 102 -6.78 13.43 -0.83
C LEU A 102 -5.61 12.46 -1.07
N ALA A 103 -5.36 12.05 -2.31
CA ALA A 103 -4.16 11.29 -2.68
C ALA A 103 -2.89 12.16 -2.67
N ASP A 104 -3.03 13.48 -2.64
CA ASP A 104 -1.94 14.45 -2.45
C ASP A 104 -1.51 14.45 -0.97
N LEU A 105 -0.59 13.53 -0.63
CA LEU A 105 -0.08 13.37 0.73
C LEU A 105 1.03 14.40 1.01
N GLN A 106 1.25 14.76 2.28
CA GLN A 106 2.31 15.73 2.60
C GLN A 106 3.70 15.10 2.49
N ASN A 107 4.71 15.94 2.27
CA ASN A 107 6.11 15.52 2.07
C ASN A 107 6.81 14.98 3.34
N GLY A 108 6.08 14.84 4.43
CA GLY A 108 6.48 14.15 5.65
C GLY A 108 7.38 14.95 6.61
N PRO A 109 7.77 14.34 7.75
CA PRO A 109 7.48 12.95 8.10
C PRO A 109 5.99 12.72 8.35
N ASP A 110 5.40 11.72 7.68
CA ASP A 110 3.95 11.46 7.69
C ASP A 110 3.64 9.97 7.62
N ASN A 111 2.38 9.62 7.84
CA ASN A 111 1.93 8.24 7.88
C ASN A 111 0.73 8.01 6.96
N LEU A 112 0.66 6.82 6.37
CA LEU A 112 -0.49 6.31 5.65
C LEU A 112 -0.86 4.94 6.23
N ILE A 113 -2.12 4.78 6.66
CA ILE A 113 -2.64 3.55 7.26
C ILE A 113 -3.72 2.99 6.35
N LEU A 114 -3.61 1.70 6.02
CA LEU A 114 -4.68 0.93 5.40
C LEU A 114 -5.50 0.24 6.50
N LEU A 115 -6.76 0.64 6.62
CA LEU A 115 -7.71 0.09 7.59
C LEU A 115 -8.72 -0.81 6.89
N LYS A 116 -9.22 -1.82 7.60
CA LYS A 116 -10.47 -2.53 7.28
C LYS A 116 -11.37 -2.49 8.50
N GLY A 117 -12.44 -1.70 8.45
CA GLY A 117 -13.20 -1.36 9.65
C GLY A 117 -12.30 -0.68 10.69
N SER A 118 -12.15 -1.29 11.87
CA SER A 118 -11.26 -0.80 12.93
C SER A 118 -9.87 -1.46 12.95
N GLN A 119 -9.63 -2.46 12.10
CA GLN A 119 -8.36 -3.18 12.05
C GLN A 119 -7.37 -2.44 11.14
N VAL A 120 -6.14 -2.26 11.61
CA VAL A 120 -5.00 -1.90 10.75
C VAL A 120 -4.58 -3.13 9.96
N VAL A 121 -4.58 -3.02 8.64
CA VAL A 121 -4.17 -4.07 7.70
C VAL A 121 -2.70 -3.90 7.33
N ASP A 122 -2.28 -2.67 7.04
CA ASP A 122 -0.91 -2.26 6.73
C ASP A 122 -0.73 -0.79 7.16
N ALA A 123 0.49 -0.38 7.49
CA ALA A 123 0.82 1.01 7.77
C ALA A 123 2.24 1.38 7.33
N VAL A 124 2.35 2.53 6.68
CA VAL A 124 3.62 3.11 6.25
C VAL A 124 3.82 4.45 6.90
N GLY A 125 4.90 4.62 7.67
CA GLY A 125 5.40 5.93 8.05
C GLY A 125 6.66 6.24 7.24
N TYR A 126 6.76 7.44 6.66
CA TYR A 126 7.86 7.82 5.79
C TYR A 126 8.46 9.17 6.17
N GLY A 127 9.75 9.34 5.89
CA GLY A 127 10.52 10.53 6.25
C GLY A 127 11.28 10.40 7.57
N GLN A 128 11.78 11.52 8.08
CA GLN A 128 12.60 11.56 9.29
C GLN A 128 11.76 12.00 10.48
N PHE A 129 11.35 11.05 11.31
CA PHE A 129 10.61 11.32 12.54
C PHE A 129 11.56 11.73 13.67
N GLN A 130 11.27 12.86 14.31
CA GLN A 130 11.90 13.33 15.54
C GLN A 130 11.14 12.81 16.77
N SER A 131 11.69 13.03 17.97
CA SER A 131 11.07 12.56 19.21
C SER A 131 9.70 13.19 19.52
N SER A 132 9.40 14.35 18.94
CA SER A 132 8.11 15.03 19.07
C SER A 132 7.07 14.56 18.05
N ASP A 133 7.50 13.83 17.02
CA ASP A 133 6.63 13.44 15.91
C ASP A 133 5.86 12.16 16.26
N VAL A 134 4.73 11.98 15.59
CA VAL A 134 3.80 10.88 15.77
C VAL A 134 4.02 9.87 14.66
N PHE A 135 4.75 8.81 14.96
CA PHE A 135 4.92 7.66 14.09
C PHE A 135 3.77 6.64 14.28
N LYS A 136 3.18 6.21 13.17
CA LYS A 136 2.09 5.22 13.09
C LYS A 136 2.35 4.13 12.04
N GLY A 137 3.52 4.14 11.41
CA GLY A 137 3.98 3.07 10.53
C GLY A 137 4.42 1.82 11.30
N GLU A 138 4.99 0.87 10.55
CA GLU A 138 5.46 -0.41 11.05
C GLU A 138 6.98 -0.41 11.23
N GLY A 139 7.46 -0.93 12.36
CA GLY A 139 8.88 -1.05 12.65
C GLY A 139 9.60 0.32 12.65
N GLN A 140 10.50 0.52 11.69
CA GLN A 140 11.23 1.77 11.48
C GLN A 140 10.69 2.50 10.24
N PRO A 141 10.71 3.84 10.19
CA PRO A 141 10.15 4.58 9.06
C PRO A 141 10.85 4.27 7.74
N ALA A 142 10.06 4.24 6.66
CA ALA A 142 10.54 4.25 5.30
C ALA A 142 11.42 5.50 5.05
N PRO A 143 12.38 5.43 4.12
CA PRO A 143 13.15 6.61 3.72
C PRO A 143 12.22 7.73 3.23
N GLY A 144 12.62 8.99 3.37
CA GLY A 144 11.98 10.08 2.66
C GLY A 144 12.41 10.07 1.19
N ALA A 145 11.45 10.04 0.27
CA ALA A 145 11.69 10.26 -1.15
C ALA A 145 11.91 11.77 -1.42
N PRO A 146 12.93 12.15 -2.22
CA PRO A 146 13.06 13.50 -2.74
C PRO A 146 12.04 13.78 -3.86
N PRO A 147 11.88 15.04 -4.30
CA PRO A 147 10.99 15.39 -5.40
C PRO A 147 11.24 14.54 -6.65
N GLY A 148 10.16 14.07 -7.28
CA GLY A 148 10.21 13.22 -8.47
C GLY A 148 10.50 11.74 -8.19
N LYS A 149 10.50 11.30 -6.92
CA LYS A 149 10.70 9.91 -6.52
C LYS A 149 9.55 9.42 -5.65
N SER A 150 9.30 8.12 -5.72
CA SER A 150 8.40 7.41 -4.83
C SER A 150 9.16 6.65 -3.76
N ILE A 151 8.44 6.22 -2.72
CA ILE A 151 8.81 5.06 -1.94
C ILE A 151 8.01 3.86 -2.41
N SER A 152 8.67 2.73 -2.65
CA SER A 152 8.03 1.51 -3.15
C SER A 152 8.54 0.26 -2.42
N ARG A 153 7.68 -0.74 -2.25
CA ARG A 153 8.10 -2.11 -1.92
C ARG A 153 8.88 -2.73 -3.08
N ASP A 154 9.45 -3.91 -2.85
CA ASP A 154 10.15 -4.68 -3.90
C ASP A 154 9.17 -5.40 -4.85
N ALA A 155 9.71 -6.07 -5.88
CA ALA A 155 8.90 -6.78 -6.87
C ALA A 155 8.11 -7.99 -6.30
N ASN A 156 8.38 -8.40 -5.06
CA ASN A 156 7.60 -9.42 -4.36
C ASN A 156 6.54 -8.79 -3.44
N HIS A 157 6.44 -7.46 -3.41
CA HIS A 157 5.58 -6.69 -2.53
C HIS A 157 5.81 -7.07 -1.06
N THR A 158 7.09 -7.27 -0.71
CA THR A 158 7.50 -7.83 0.58
C THR A 158 7.01 -6.98 1.74
N ASP A 159 6.42 -7.65 2.72
CA ASP A 159 5.96 -7.05 3.97
C ASP A 159 6.53 -7.78 5.19
N THR A 160 7.57 -7.20 5.78
CA THR A 160 8.21 -7.71 7.00
C THR A 160 7.70 -7.02 8.26
N ASN A 161 6.65 -6.18 8.15
CA ASN A 161 6.19 -5.27 9.19
C ASN A 161 7.30 -4.30 9.64
N ASN A 162 8.13 -3.83 8.70
CA ASN A 162 9.17 -2.84 8.97
C ASN A 162 9.40 -1.96 7.75
N ASN A 163 8.87 -0.73 7.77
CA ASN A 163 8.86 0.13 6.58
C ASN A 163 10.27 0.46 6.05
N ALA A 164 11.29 0.57 6.92
CA ALA A 164 12.68 0.79 6.50
C ALA A 164 13.28 -0.40 5.74
N ALA A 165 12.86 -1.62 6.09
CA ALA A 165 13.29 -2.83 5.39
C ALA A 165 12.57 -2.95 4.04
N ASP A 166 11.26 -2.72 4.07
CA ASP A 166 10.35 -3.04 2.97
C ASP A 166 10.33 -1.98 1.87
N PHE A 167 10.48 -0.70 2.21
CA PHE A 167 10.42 0.39 1.24
C PHE A 167 11.81 0.88 0.82
N LYS A 168 11.92 1.29 -0.44
CA LYS A 168 13.09 1.95 -1.03
C LYS A 168 12.64 3.15 -1.85
N VAL A 169 13.55 4.12 -2.02
CA VAL A 169 13.34 5.23 -2.95
C VAL A 169 13.58 4.74 -4.37
N SER A 170 12.63 4.98 -5.27
CA SER A 170 12.66 4.52 -6.66
C SER A 170 12.03 5.55 -7.61
N ASN A 171 12.05 5.26 -8.92
CA ASN A 171 11.24 6.04 -9.86
C ASN A 171 9.78 5.60 -9.71
N PRO A 172 8.81 6.52 -9.85
CA PRO A 172 7.40 6.16 -9.76
C PRO A 172 6.99 5.11 -10.80
N THR A 173 6.29 4.05 -10.37
CA THR A 173 5.90 2.90 -11.21
C THR A 173 4.43 2.52 -11.10
N PRO A 174 3.48 3.46 -11.29
CA PRO A 174 2.06 3.16 -11.08
C PRO A 174 1.57 2.01 -11.97
N GLY A 175 0.92 1.05 -11.34
CA GLY A 175 0.29 -0.14 -11.90
C GLY A 175 1.25 -1.29 -12.26
N ARG A 176 2.46 -1.36 -11.68
CA ARG A 176 3.52 -2.29 -12.11
C ARG A 176 4.28 -2.98 -10.99
#